data_AF-A0A1J9PP08-F1
#
_entry.id   AF-A0A1J9PP08-F1
#
_cell.length_a   1.000
_cell.length_b   1.000
_cell.length_c   1.000
_cell.angle_alpha   90.00
_cell.angle_beta   90.00
_cell.angle_gamma   90.00
#
_symmetry.space_group_name_H-M   'P 1'
#
loop_
_entity.id
_entity.type
_entity.pdbx_description
1 polymer ?
#
loop_
_entity_poly.entity_id
_entity_poly.type
_entity_poly.pdbx_seq_one_letter_code
_entity_poly.pdbx_strand_id
1 'polypeptide(L)'
;MLRALYLRGDPYESSDAVFGVKSSLIIDLHPLTDPEMAKKYDVPLGTHVLQHEFVLVTDQESAALRERNSKEALQKLGMQVRLLDGLPVPDVD
;
A
#
# COMPACT_ATOMS: atom_id res chain seq x y z
N MET A 1 -4.65 6.47 -4.39
CA MET A 1 -5.86 6.57 -3.54
C MET A 1 -6.35 5.17 -3.22
N LEU A 2 -6.30 4.79 -1.94
CA LEU A 2 -6.87 3.55 -1.42
C LEU A 2 -8.37 3.74 -1.14
N ARG A 3 -9.19 2.71 -1.40
CA ARG A 3 -10.66 2.82 -1.36
C ARG A 3 -11.34 1.94 -0.30
N ALA A 4 -10.65 0.93 0.23
CA ALA A 4 -11.20 0.01 1.23
C ALA A 4 -10.11 -0.59 2.13
N LEU A 5 -10.51 -0.92 3.36
CA LEU A 5 -9.74 -1.68 4.35
C LEU A 5 -10.61 -2.90 4.76
N TYR A 6 -9.99 -4.06 4.96
CA TYR A 6 -10.69 -5.31 5.28
C TYR A 6 -10.35 -5.74 6.71
N LEU A 7 -11.33 -6.21 7.46
CA LEU A 7 -11.11 -6.70 8.83
C LEU A 7 -10.61 -8.14 8.81
N ARG A 8 -9.61 -8.46 9.64
CA ARG A 8 -9.13 -9.83 9.79
C ARG A 8 -10.21 -10.71 10.43
N GLY A 9 -10.41 -11.89 9.85
CA GLY A 9 -11.39 -12.88 10.29
C GLY A 9 -12.79 -12.69 9.67
N ASP A 10 -12.96 -11.73 8.76
CA ASP A 10 -14.20 -11.60 7.99
C ASP A 10 -14.38 -12.80 7.05
N PRO A 11 -15.56 -13.43 6.96
CA PRO A 11 -15.81 -14.56 6.05
C PRO A 11 -15.47 -14.27 4.58
N TYR A 12 -15.45 -13.00 4.18
CA TYR A 12 -15.13 -12.53 2.84
C TYR A 12 -13.74 -11.88 2.75
N GLU A 13 -12.87 -12.05 3.75
CA GLU A 13 -11.50 -11.50 3.80
C GLU A 13 -10.67 -11.84 2.55
N SER A 14 -10.93 -13.00 1.93
CA SER A 14 -10.26 -13.46 0.69
C SER A 14 -11.13 -13.35 -0.57
N SER A 15 -12.38 -12.91 -0.43
CA SER A 15 -13.43 -12.99 -1.44
C SER A 15 -14.06 -11.61 -1.66
N ASP A 16 -13.29 -10.66 -2.17
CA ASP A 16 -13.85 -9.47 -2.79
C ASP A 16 -13.93 -9.63 -4.31
N ALA A 17 -15.00 -9.11 -4.92
CA ALA A 17 -15.38 -9.23 -6.33
C ALA A 17 -14.42 -8.52 -7.30
N VAL A 18 -13.36 -7.88 -6.79
CA VAL A 18 -12.44 -7.02 -7.55
C VAL A 18 -10.97 -7.37 -7.25
N PHE A 19 -10.58 -8.64 -7.43
CA PHE A 19 -9.19 -9.12 -7.62
C PHE A 19 -8.06 -8.40 -6.84
N GLY A 20 -8.26 -8.02 -5.57
CA GLY A 20 -7.45 -6.93 -5.02
C GLY A 20 -7.16 -6.90 -3.52
N VAL A 21 -7.44 -7.96 -2.77
CA VAL A 21 -7.05 -7.98 -1.36
C VAL A 21 -5.54 -8.13 -1.26
N LYS A 22 -4.84 -7.00 -1.19
CA LYS A 22 -3.43 -6.97 -0.77
C LYS A 22 -3.40 -7.20 0.74
N SER A 23 -2.52 -8.09 1.21
CA SER A 23 -2.36 -8.39 2.64
C SER A 23 -2.13 -7.14 3.51
N SER A 24 -1.53 -6.08 2.94
CA SER A 24 -1.34 -4.79 3.60
C SER A 24 -2.64 -4.03 3.92
N LEU A 25 -3.79 -4.47 3.41
CA LEU A 25 -5.10 -3.84 3.60
C LEU A 25 -5.99 -4.62 4.56
N ILE A 26 -5.50 -5.75 5.09
CA ILE A 26 -6.16 -6.53 6.14
C ILE A 26 -5.70 -5.97 7.49
N ILE A 27 -6.66 -5.56 8.32
CA ILE A 27 -6.40 -4.81 9.55
C ILE A 27 -6.99 -5.54 10.76
N ASP A 28 -6.22 -5.50 11.84
CA ASP A 28 -6.62 -5.98 13.16
C ASP A 28 -7.22 -4.84 13.99
N LEU A 29 -8.32 -5.15 14.69
CA LEU A 29 -8.88 -4.27 15.70
C LEU A 29 -8.18 -4.51 17.03
N HIS A 30 -7.81 -3.42 17.70
CA HIS A 30 -7.12 -3.48 18.99
C HIS A 30 -8.04 -2.93 20.08
N PRO A 31 -8.05 -3.50 21.29
CA PRO A 31 -8.82 -2.94 22.39
C PRO A 31 -8.24 -1.58 22.81
N LEU A 32 -9.11 -0.60 23.06
CA LEU A 32 -8.71 0.71 23.58
C LEU A 32 -8.15 0.56 25.00
N THR A 33 -6.87 0.87 25.17
CA THR A 33 -6.18 0.81 26.46
C THR A 33 -5.86 2.18 27.07
N ASP A 34 -6.02 3.26 26.30
CA ASP A 34 -5.69 4.63 26.71
C ASP A 34 -6.90 5.31 27.41
N PRO A 35 -6.79 5.65 28.72
CA PRO A 35 -7.85 6.32 29.45
C PRO A 35 -8.11 7.77 28.99
N GLU A 36 -7.11 8.48 28.49
CA GLU A 36 -7.27 9.85 28.00
C GLU A 36 -8.07 9.86 26.70
N MET A 37 -7.77 8.92 25.80
CA MET A 37 -8.53 8.73 24.56
C MET A 37 -9.96 8.26 24.84
N ALA A 38 -10.15 7.34 25.80
CA ALA A 38 -11.47 6.87 26.24
C ALA A 38 -12.34 8.03 26.74
N LYS A 39 -11.77 8.90 27.59
CA LYS A 39 -12.45 10.09 28.10
C LYS A 39 -12.71 11.13 27.02
N LYS A 40 -11.75 11.35 26.11
CA LYS A 40 -11.87 12.33 25.02
C LYS A 40 -13.01 12.00 24.06
N TYR A 41 -13.19 10.72 23.74
CA TYR A 41 -14.19 10.25 22.79
C TYR A 41 -15.43 9.66 23.45
N ASP A 42 -15.52 9.71 24.79
CA ASP A 42 -16.62 9.18 25.61
C ASP A 42 -16.95 7.71 25.29
N VAL A 43 -15.90 6.89 25.18
CA VAL A 43 -16.01 5.44 24.91
C VAL A 43 -15.36 4.63 26.03
N PRO A 44 -15.90 3.45 26.38
CA PRO A 44 -15.29 2.60 27.39
C PRO A 44 -13.91 2.08 26.98
N LEU A 45 -13.04 1.83 27.97
CA LEU A 45 -11.84 1.02 27.78
C LEU A 45 -12.23 -0.38 27.28
N GLY A 46 -11.42 -0.93 26.38
CA GLY A 46 -11.71 -2.19 25.69
C GLY A 46 -12.57 -2.07 24.44
N THR A 47 -13.07 -0.87 24.10
CA THR A 47 -13.72 -0.62 22.80
C THR A 47 -12.75 -0.95 21.66
N HIS A 48 -13.22 -1.59 20.59
CA HIS A 48 -12.37 -1.94 19.45
C HIS A 48 -11.96 -0.69 18.67
N VAL A 49 -10.66 -0.55 18.42
CA VAL A 49 -10.02 0.56 17.72
C VAL A 49 -9.39 0.06 16.44
N LEU A 50 -9.66 0.76 15.34
CA LEU A 50 -8.97 0.59 14.06
C LEU A 50 -7.90 1.67 13.95
N GLN A 51 -6.64 1.26 13.84
CA GLN A 51 -5.52 2.16 13.57
C GLN A 51 -4.83 1.75 12.28
N HIS A 52 -4.74 2.68 11.32
CA HIS A 52 -4.08 2.45 10.05
C HIS A 52 -3.34 3.70 9.60
N GLU A 53 -2.08 3.54 9.23
CA GLU A 53 -1.24 4.62 8.74
C GLU A 53 -1.18 4.58 7.22
N PHE A 54 -1.68 5.64 6.57
CA PHE A 54 -1.54 5.80 5.13
C PHE A 54 -0.22 6.50 4.81
N VAL A 55 0.70 5.78 4.16
CA VAL A 55 1.92 6.37 3.60
C VAL A 55 1.61 6.88 2.20
N LEU A 56 1.67 8.20 2.02
CA LEU A 56 1.57 8.84 0.72
C LEU A 56 2.98 9.08 0.18
N VAL A 57 3.29 8.53 -0.99
CA VAL A 57 4.51 8.87 -1.73
C VAL A 57 4.24 10.09 -2.59
N THR A 58 5.25 10.94 -2.75
CA THR A 58 5.20 12.07 -3.68
C THR A 58 5.21 11.59 -5.13
N ASP A 59 4.71 12.41 -6.05
CA ASP A 59 4.74 12.10 -7.48
C ASP A 59 6.17 11.86 -8.00
N GLN A 60 7.14 12.60 -7.46
CA GLN A 60 8.55 12.46 -7.79
C GLN A 60 9.12 11.12 -7.34
N GLU A 61 8.82 10.69 -6.10
CA GLU A 61 9.22 9.37 -5.61
C GLU A 61 8.56 8.24 -6.41
N SER A 62 7.30 8.40 -6.81
CA SER A 62 6.59 7.43 -7.65
C SER A 62 7.23 7.30 -9.04
N ALA A 63 7.60 8.43 -9.66
CA ALA A 63 8.28 8.45 -10.96
C ALA A 63 9.65 7.77 -10.87
N ALA A 64 10.45 8.10 -9.85
CA ALA A 64 11.76 7.50 -9.62
C ALA A 64 11.68 5.97 -9.37
N LEU A 65 10.71 5.53 -8.56
CA LEU A 65 10.46 4.10 -8.32
C LEU A 65 10.05 3.37 -9.60
N ARG A 66 9.20 3.99 -10.43
CA ARG A 66 8.80 3.42 -11.72
C ARG A 66 10.01 3.27 -12.64
N GLU A 67 10.83 4.31 -12.74
CA GLU A 67 12.03 4.31 -13.58
C GLU A 67 13.02 3.21 -13.15
N ARG A 68 13.27 3.08 -11.84
CA ARG A 68 14.15 2.05 -11.28
C ARG A 68 13.64 0.64 -11.56
N ASN A 69 12.36 0.39 -11.27
CA ASN A 69 11.74 -0.93 -11.47
C ASN A 69 11.72 -1.32 -12.96
N SER A 70 11.47 -0.36 -13.85
CA SER A 70 11.55 -0.57 -15.30
C SER A 70 12.98 -0.93 -15.73
N LYS A 71 14.00 -0.20 -15.28
CA LYS A 71 15.42 -0.52 -15.55
C LYS A 71 15.79 -1.92 -15.09
N GLU A 72 15.47 -2.27 -13.84
CA GLU A 72 15.76 -3.60 -13.28
C GLU A 72 15.06 -4.73 -14.07
N ALA A 73 13.80 -4.53 -14.47
CA ALA A 73 13.06 -5.51 -15.26
C ALA A 73 13.65 -5.69 -16.67
N LEU A 74 14.04 -4.60 -17.32
CA LEU A 74 14.64 -4.62 -18.65
C LEU A 74 16.03 -5.27 -18.65
N GLN A 75 16.83 -5.01 -17.60
CA GLN A 75 18.11 -5.70 -17.38
C GLN A 75 17.94 -7.21 -17.19
N LYS A 76 16.93 -7.64 -16.41
CA LYS A 76 16.61 -9.08 -16.24
C LYS A 76 16.21 -9.77 -17.55
N LEU A 77 15.69 -9.00 -18.52
CA LEU A 77 15.36 -9.48 -19.87
C LEU A 77 16.56 -9.43 -20.83
N GLY A 78 17.76 -9.07 -20.35
CA GLY A 78 18.97 -9.00 -21.16
C GLY A 78 19.02 -7.83 -22.14
N MET A 79 18.11 -6.85 -22.01
CA MET A 79 18.07 -5.67 -22.87
C MET A 79 18.90 -4.54 -22.26
N GLN A 80 19.92 -4.08 -22.98
CA GLN A 80 20.60 -2.82 -22.67
C GLN A 80 19.83 -1.68 -23.34
N VAL A 81 19.08 -0.95 -22.53
CA VAL A 81 18.18 0.13 -22.97
C VAL A 81 18.41 1.36 -22.12
N ARG A 82 18.45 2.53 -22.76
CA ARG A 82 18.42 3.83 -22.11
C ARG A 82 16.97 4.28 -21.98
N LEU A 83 16.60 4.87 -20.84
CA LEU A 83 15.27 5.48 -20.67
C LEU A 83 15.34 6.93 -21.16
N LEU A 84 14.58 7.25 -22.21
CA LEU A 84 14.40 8.60 -22.73
C LEU A 84 12.92 8.98 -22.50
N ASP A 85 12.65 10.02 -21.72
CA ASP A 85 11.28 10.45 -21.35
C ASP A 85 10.38 9.30 -20.82
N GLY A 86 10.99 8.34 -20.10
CA GLY A 86 10.29 7.17 -19.55
C GLY A 86 10.04 6.04 -20.55
N LEU A 87 10.50 6.16 -21.80
CA LEU A 87 10.42 5.11 -22.82
C LEU A 87 11.77 4.37 -22.93
N PRO A 88 11.78 3.02 -22.93
CA PRO A 88 12.99 2.25 -23.15
C PRO A 88 13.38 2.29 -24.63
N VAL A 89 14.54 2.90 -24.91
CA VAL A 89 15.14 2.98 -26.23
C VAL A 89 16.37 2.07 -26.25
N PRO A 90 16.55 1.23 -27.29
CA PRO A 90 17.76 0.41 -27.44
C PRO A 90 19.02 1.26 -27.36
N ASP A 91 20.00 0.78 -26.59
CA ASP A 91 21.33 1.38 -26.59
C ASP A 91 22.08 0.91 -27.84
N VAL A 92 21.84 1.59 -28.96
CA VAL A 92 22.52 1.35 -30.24
C VAL A 92 23.64 2.37 -30.40
N ASP A 93 24.89 1.91 -30.31
CA ASP A 93 26.06 2.59 -30.86
C ASP A 93 26.05 2.53 -32.41
#